data_AF-A0A383B7X2-F1
#
_entry.id   AF-A0A383B7X2-F1
#
_cell.length_a   1.000
_cell.length_b   1.000
_cell.length_c   1.000
_cell.angle_alpha   90.00
_cell.angle_beta   90.00
_cell.angle_gamma   90.00
#
_symmetry.space_group_name_H-M   'P 1'
#
loop_
_entity.id
_entity.type
_entity.pdbx_description
1 polymer ?
#
loop_
_entity_poly.entity_id
_entity_poly.type
_entity_poly.pdbx_seq_one_letter_code
_entity_poly.pdbx_strand_id
1 'polypeptide(L)'
;MITDSSIVAVAGLVAMIALLFLLITRFKWHVFIALLLPILLFGMIPGISRSEFIDAFEQGFGRTIQGIAVVIVLGSILAEALKHTGGVERITSSMIRWVGERRMPLALTLSGFVIGLAIFSDVGYVILNPLVHSAALAAGVNMSVMGTGLVG
;
A
#
# COMPACT_ATOMS: atom_id res chain seq x y z
N MET A 1 -16.98 30.41 -17.75
CA MET A 1 -17.01 29.62 -19.00
C MET A 1 -16.02 28.48 -18.84
N ILE A 2 -16.43 27.47 -18.07
CA ILE A 2 -15.87 26.12 -18.14
C ILE A 2 -16.22 25.67 -19.56
N THR A 3 -15.21 25.41 -20.40
CA THR A 3 -15.34 25.08 -21.84
C THR A 3 -16.69 24.45 -22.20
N ASP A 4 -17.48 25.11 -23.06
CA ASP A 4 -18.79 24.65 -23.58
C ASP A 4 -18.74 23.31 -24.36
N SER A 5 -17.58 22.64 -24.41
CA SER A 5 -17.39 21.33 -25.04
C SER A 5 -16.98 20.27 -24.02
N SER A 6 -17.92 19.41 -23.66
CA SER A 6 -17.72 18.19 -22.86
C SER A 6 -16.57 17.33 -23.40
N ILE A 7 -16.32 17.41 -24.71
CA ILE A 7 -15.26 16.68 -25.41
C ILE A 7 -13.86 17.10 -24.91
N VAL A 8 -13.61 18.38 -24.67
CA VAL A 8 -12.29 18.88 -24.25
C VAL A 8 -11.99 18.46 -22.81
N ALA A 9 -13.00 18.51 -21.94
CA ALA A 9 -12.86 18.05 -20.55
C ALA A 9 -12.58 16.54 -20.46
N VAL A 10 -13.31 15.72 -21.21
CA VAL A 10 -13.10 14.27 -21.26
C VAL A 10 -11.74 13.94 -21.90
N ALA A 11 -11.35 14.61 -22.98
CA ALA A 11 -10.04 14.42 -23.60
C ALA A 11 -8.89 14.79 -22.65
N GLY A 12 -9.02 15.88 -21.89
CA GLY A 12 -8.05 16.28 -20.87
C GLY A 12 -7.91 15.25 -19.75
N LEU A 13 -9.03 14.68 -19.27
CA LEU A 13 -9.02 13.62 -18.26
C LEU A 13 -8.33 12.34 -18.78
N VAL A 14 -8.66 11.91 -19.99
CA VAL A 14 -8.04 10.72 -20.61
C VAL A 14 -6.54 10.93 -20.81
N ALA A 15 -6.12 12.12 -21.27
CA ALA A 15 -4.72 12.46 -21.43
C ALA A 15 -3.96 12.45 -20.08
N MET A 16 -4.57 12.95 -19.00
CA MET A 16 -3.99 12.93 -17.67
C MET A 16 -3.81 11.50 -17.14
N ILE A 17 -4.82 10.64 -17.29
CA ILE A 17 -4.74 9.22 -16.89
C ILE A 17 -3.67 8.50 -17.71
N ALA A 18 -3.63 8.72 -19.02
CA ALA A 18 -2.60 8.14 -19.89
C ALA A 18 -1.19 8.59 -19.48
N LEU A 19 -1.01 9.89 -19.14
CA LEU A 19 0.27 10.42 -18.67
C LEU A 19 0.70 9.78 -17.34
N LEU A 20 -0.23 9.61 -16.40
CA LEU A 20 0.02 8.91 -15.14
C LEU A 20 0.48 7.47 -15.37
N PHE A 21 -0.23 6.70 -16.20
CA PHE A 21 0.15 5.33 -16.53
C PHE A 21 1.51 5.28 -17.22
N LEU A 22 1.79 6.21 -18.13
CA LEU A 22 3.08 6.32 -18.81
C LEU A 22 4.22 6.59 -17.80
N LEU A 23 4.02 7.50 -16.84
CA LEU A 23 5.04 7.82 -15.83
C LEU A 23 5.35 6.63 -14.93
N ILE A 24 4.33 5.88 -14.50
CA ILE A 24 4.52 4.71 -13.64
C ILE A 24 5.18 3.57 -14.42
N THR A 25 4.63 3.20 -15.58
CA THR A 25 5.08 2.02 -16.33
C THR A 25 6.41 2.23 -17.04
N ARG A 26 6.63 3.42 -17.63
CA ARG A 26 7.80 3.67 -18.48
C ARG A 26 8.96 4.33 -17.76
N PHE A 27 8.68 5.24 -16.82
CA PHE A 27 9.69 5.99 -16.09
C PHE A 27 9.99 5.42 -14.70
N LYS A 28 9.18 4.47 -14.19
CA LYS A 28 9.35 3.82 -12.88
C LYS A 28 9.47 4.83 -11.72
N TRP A 29 8.76 5.95 -11.82
CA TRP A 29 8.75 6.95 -10.75
C TRP A 29 7.92 6.46 -9.55
N HIS A 30 8.23 6.95 -8.36
CA HIS A 30 7.42 6.71 -7.17
C HIS A 30 5.96 7.13 -7.43
N VAL A 31 5.00 6.28 -7.08
CA VAL A 31 3.56 6.45 -7.34
C VAL A 31 3.06 7.81 -6.88
N PHE A 32 3.54 8.30 -5.73
CA PHE A 32 3.19 9.62 -5.21
C PHE A 32 3.60 10.77 -6.15
N ILE A 33 4.84 10.75 -6.65
CA ILE A 33 5.35 11.78 -7.59
C ILE A 33 4.62 11.65 -8.93
N ALA A 34 4.36 10.43 -9.37
CA ALA A 34 3.63 10.15 -10.60
C ALA A 34 2.15 10.58 -10.56
N LEU A 35 1.54 10.68 -9.37
CA LEU A 35 0.21 11.24 -9.17
C LEU A 35 0.24 12.78 -9.13
N LEU A 36 1.23 13.36 -8.44
CA LEU A 36 1.31 14.80 -8.22
C LEU A 36 1.62 15.58 -9.52
N LEU A 37 2.52 15.05 -10.35
CA LEU A 37 2.99 15.74 -11.56
C LEU A 37 1.86 15.99 -12.59
N PRO A 38 1.06 14.98 -13.00
CA PRO A 38 -0.05 15.18 -13.93
C PRO A 38 -1.12 16.12 -13.39
N ILE A 39 -1.38 16.09 -12.07
CA ILE A 39 -2.35 16.99 -11.41
C ILE A 39 -1.88 18.44 -11.53
N LEU A 40 -0.61 18.72 -11.20
CA LEU A 40 -0.05 20.06 -11.32
C LEU A 40 -0.04 20.56 -12.77
N LEU A 41 0.32 19.69 -13.72
CA LEU A 41 0.30 20.03 -15.14
C LEU A 41 -1.12 20.31 -15.65
N PHE A 42 -2.13 19.60 -15.15
CA PHE A 42 -3.53 19.84 -15.50
C PHE A 42 -4.01 21.22 -15.03
N GLY A 43 -3.61 21.66 -13.83
CA GLY A 43 -3.92 22.99 -13.31
C GLY A 43 -3.24 24.15 -14.05
N MET A 44 -2.21 23.87 -14.86
CA MET A 44 -1.52 24.86 -15.70
C MET A 44 -2.18 25.06 -17.07
N ILE A 45 -3.20 24.28 -17.44
CA ILE A 45 -3.88 24.39 -18.73
C ILE A 45 -4.69 25.70 -18.78
N PRO A 46 -4.46 26.58 -19.78
CA PRO A 46 -5.24 27.80 -19.96
C PRO A 46 -6.73 27.49 -20.16
N GLY A 47 -7.61 28.16 -19.41
CA GLY A 47 -9.06 27.97 -19.48
C GLY A 47 -9.68 27.33 -18.23
N ILE A 48 -8.88 26.82 -17.30
CA ILE A 48 -9.33 26.36 -15.98
C ILE A 48 -9.13 27.51 -14.98
N SER A 49 -10.17 27.82 -14.18
CA SER A 49 -10.00 28.78 -13.10
C SER A 49 -9.13 28.16 -12.01
N ARG A 50 -8.05 28.86 -11.62
CA ARG A 50 -7.08 28.32 -10.65
C ARG A 50 -7.72 28.07 -9.28
N SER A 51 -8.70 28.90 -8.90
CA SER A 51 -9.47 28.73 -7.67
C SER A 51 -10.31 27.45 -7.69
N GLU A 52 -11.10 27.21 -8.74
CA GLU A 52 -11.92 26.00 -8.81
C GLU A 52 -11.05 24.72 -8.89
N PHE A 53 -9.88 24.80 -9.52
CA PHE A 53 -8.93 23.69 -9.54
C PHE A 53 -8.41 23.34 -8.15
N ILE A 54 -7.98 24.34 -7.37
CA ILE A 54 -7.49 24.13 -6.00
C ILE A 54 -8.62 23.58 -5.13
N ASP A 55 -9.81 24.16 -5.21
CA ASP A 55 -10.99 23.70 -4.45
C ASP A 55 -11.35 22.26 -4.81
N ALA A 56 -11.34 21.91 -6.10
CA ALA A 56 -11.62 20.55 -6.55
C ALA A 56 -10.54 19.55 -6.11
N PHE A 57 -9.27 19.96 -6.12
CA PHE A 57 -8.15 19.16 -5.64
C PHE A 57 -8.25 18.91 -4.13
N GLU A 58 -8.44 19.97 -3.33
CA GLU A 58 -8.57 19.87 -1.86
C GLU A 58 -9.79 19.03 -1.47
N GLN A 59 -10.93 19.20 -2.14
CA GLN A 59 -12.11 18.40 -1.88
C GLN A 59 -11.93 16.94 -2.29
N GLY A 60 -11.34 16.68 -3.47
CA GLY A 60 -11.10 15.32 -3.96
C GLY A 60 -10.13 14.57 -3.05
N PHE A 61 -8.94 15.13 -2.87
CA PHE A 61 -7.89 14.57 -2.02
C PHE A 61 -8.32 14.50 -0.55
N GLY A 62 -8.92 15.57 -0.03
CA GLY A 62 -9.37 15.67 1.35
C GLY A 62 -10.43 14.63 1.70
N ARG A 63 -11.43 14.40 0.84
CA ARG A 63 -12.43 13.34 1.08
C ARG A 63 -11.81 11.95 1.15
N THR A 64 -10.86 11.64 0.26
CA THR A 64 -10.16 10.35 0.26
C THR A 64 -9.35 10.18 1.54
N ILE A 65 -8.52 11.18 1.88
CA ILE A 65 -7.70 11.15 3.10
C ILE A 65 -8.59 11.08 4.34
N GLN A 66 -9.66 11.87 4.44
CA GLN A 66 -10.58 11.83 5.58
C GLN A 66 -11.17 10.43 5.80
N GLY A 67 -11.48 9.68 4.73
CA GLY A 67 -12.02 8.33 4.82
C GLY A 67 -11.07 7.29 5.40
N ILE A 68 -9.75 7.45 5.20
CA ILE A 68 -8.73 6.44 5.57
C ILE A 68 -7.71 6.93 6.59
N ALA A 69 -7.60 8.23 6.85
CA ALA A 69 -6.53 8.84 7.65
C ALA A 69 -6.48 8.28 9.08
N VAL A 70 -7.64 8.20 9.74
CA VAL A 70 -7.71 7.67 11.11
C VAL A 70 -7.27 6.21 11.16
N VAL A 71 -7.72 5.39 10.21
CA VAL A 71 -7.36 3.97 10.12
C VAL A 71 -5.86 3.81 9.87
N ILE A 72 -5.27 4.63 8.99
CA ILE A 72 -3.82 4.62 8.72
C ILE A 72 -3.04 4.99 9.98
N VAL A 73 -3.38 6.11 10.62
CA VAL A 73 -2.64 6.58 11.81
C VAL A 73 -2.72 5.57 12.96
N LEU A 74 -3.92 5.09 13.28
CA LEU A 74 -4.09 4.09 14.33
C LEU A 74 -3.42 2.76 13.97
N GLY A 75 -3.51 2.32 12.70
CA GLY A 75 -2.85 1.13 12.20
C GLY A 75 -1.33 1.21 12.30
N SER A 76 -0.74 2.36 11.97
CA SER A 76 0.71 2.59 12.11
C SER A 76 1.16 2.61 13.57
N ILE A 77 0.38 3.19 14.49
CA ILE A 77 0.67 3.15 15.93
C ILE A 77 0.61 1.72 16.45
N LEU A 78 -0.45 0.98 16.08
CA LEU A 78 -0.59 -0.44 16.44
C LEU A 78 0.56 -1.28 15.88
N ALA A 79 0.97 -1.02 14.63
CA ALA A 79 2.08 -1.70 14.00
C ALA A 79 3.40 -1.52 14.74
N GLU A 80 3.73 -0.28 15.08
CA GLU A 80 4.97 0.03 15.80
C GLU A 80 4.92 -0.52 17.23
N ALA A 81 3.75 -0.49 17.88
CA ALA A 81 3.56 -1.10 19.19
C ALA A 81 3.77 -2.63 19.16
N LEU A 82 3.19 -3.33 18.18
CA LEU A 82 3.39 -4.78 18.01
C LEU A 82 4.85 -5.13 17.73
N LYS A 83 5.53 -4.32 16.92
CA LYS A 83 6.95 -4.47 16.59
C LYS A 83 7.86 -4.26 17.81
N HIS A 84 7.60 -3.24 18.63
CA HIS A 84 8.41 -2.98 19.82
C HIS A 84 8.14 -3.94 20.98
N THR A 85 6.91 -4.44 21.12
CA THR A 85 6.53 -5.35 22.22
C THR A 85 6.92 -6.80 21.97
N GLY A 86 7.40 -7.14 20.77
CA GLY A 86 7.58 -8.54 20.37
C GLY A 86 6.25 -9.28 20.12
N GLY A 87 5.17 -8.53 19.91
CA GLY A 87 3.82 -9.09 19.72
C GLY A 87 3.72 -9.89 18.44
N VAL A 88 4.43 -9.45 17.38
CA VAL A 88 4.51 -10.15 16.09
C VAL A 88 5.11 -11.54 16.27
N GLU A 89 6.24 -11.64 16.96
CA GLU A 89 6.93 -12.89 17.30
C GLU A 89 6.00 -13.83 18.07
N ARG A 90 5.24 -13.29 19.03
CA ARG A 90 4.32 -14.09 19.84
C ARG A 90 3.13 -14.62 19.04
N ILE A 91 2.59 -13.83 18.11
CA ILE A 91 1.51 -14.25 17.20
C ILE A 91 2.04 -15.36 16.30
N THR A 92 3.19 -15.14 15.64
CA THR A 92 3.81 -16.12 14.75
C THR A 92 4.13 -17.43 15.49
N SER A 93 4.75 -17.37 16.66
CA SER A 93 5.09 -18.58 17.43
C SER A 93 3.84 -19.33 17.92
N SER A 94 2.75 -18.62 18.18
CA SER A 94 1.50 -19.24 18.60
C SER A 94 0.81 -19.94 17.42
N MET A 95 0.83 -19.33 16.23
CA MET A 95 0.31 -19.95 15.01
C MET A 95 1.12 -21.18 14.58
N ILE A 96 2.46 -21.14 14.69
CA ILE A 96 3.32 -22.31 14.45
C ILE A 96 2.97 -23.46 15.38
N ARG A 97 2.75 -23.18 16.67
CA ARG A 97 2.32 -24.21 17.64
C ARG A 97 0.93 -24.78 17.33
N TRP A 98 0.04 -23.96 16.78
CA TRP A 98 -1.35 -24.35 16.50
C TRP A 98 -1.48 -25.18 15.22
N VAL A 99 -0.79 -24.78 14.15
CA VAL A 99 -0.80 -25.46 12.85
C VAL A 99 0.17 -26.64 12.82
N GLY A 100 1.27 -26.56 13.57
CA GLY A 100 2.31 -27.57 13.69
C GLY A 100 3.51 -27.35 12.77
N GLU A 101 4.70 -27.75 13.24
CA GLU A 101 5.98 -27.54 12.55
C GLU A 101 6.05 -28.23 11.17
N ARG A 102 5.32 -29.34 10.99
CA ARG A 102 5.21 -30.05 9.71
C ARG A 102 4.58 -29.21 8.60
N ARG A 103 3.84 -28.16 8.95
CA ARG A 103 3.15 -27.24 8.01
C ARG A 103 3.60 -25.80 8.24
N MET A 104 4.91 -25.61 8.48
CA MET A 104 5.52 -24.30 8.73
C MET A 104 5.13 -23.20 7.72
N PRO A 105 5.10 -23.46 6.40
CA PRO A 105 4.69 -22.43 5.43
C PRO A 105 3.26 -21.94 5.65
N LEU A 106 2.32 -22.85 5.98
CA LEU A 106 0.92 -22.50 6.26
C LEU A 106 0.75 -21.74 7.57
N ALA A 107 1.58 -22.05 8.58
CA ALA A 107 1.57 -21.30 9.83
C ALA A 107 2.04 -19.85 9.61
N LEU A 108 3.04 -19.66 8.75
CA LEU A 108 3.59 -18.35 8.43
C LEU A 108 2.68 -17.53 7.52
N THR A 109 2.03 -18.13 6.51
CA THR A 109 1.00 -17.43 5.72
C THR A 109 -0.14 -16.95 6.60
N LEU A 110 -0.65 -17.79 7.50
CA LEU A 110 -1.77 -17.43 8.37
C LEU A 110 -1.37 -16.34 9.37
N SER A 111 -0.15 -16.42 9.91
CA SER A 111 0.41 -15.36 10.75
C SER A 111 0.52 -14.06 9.98
N GLY A 112 1.05 -14.11 8.75
CA GLY A 112 1.21 -12.96 7.88
C GLY A 112 -0.11 -12.36 7.43
N PHE A 113 -1.14 -13.18 7.23
CA PHE A 113 -2.49 -12.72 6.93
C PHE A 113 -3.11 -11.95 8.11
N VAL A 114 -3.02 -12.50 9.33
CA VAL A 114 -3.53 -11.84 10.55
C VAL A 114 -2.78 -10.55 10.83
N ILE A 115 -1.45 -10.58 10.73
CA ILE A 115 -0.60 -9.43 10.96
C ILE A 115 -0.77 -8.38 9.86
N GLY A 116 -0.85 -8.79 8.58
CA GLY A 116 -1.01 -7.92 7.43
C GLY A 116 -2.36 -7.19 7.37
N LEU A 117 -3.43 -7.83 7.88
CA LEU A 117 -4.73 -7.18 8.03
C LEU A 117 -4.68 -6.03 9.06
N ALA A 118 -3.86 -6.17 10.11
CA ALA A 118 -3.73 -5.17 11.17
C ALA A 118 -2.66 -4.10 10.87
N ILE A 119 -1.54 -4.52 10.26
CA ILE A 119 -0.34 -3.75 9.97
C ILE A 119 -0.17 -3.81 8.47
N PHE A 120 -0.60 -2.78 7.74
CA PHE A 120 -0.51 -2.64 6.28
C PHE A 120 0.44 -3.63 5.60
N SER A 121 -0.05 -4.39 4.62
CA SER A 121 0.64 -5.53 4.03
C SER A 121 2.12 -5.28 3.70
N ASP A 122 2.47 -4.10 3.21
CA ASP A 122 3.85 -3.72 2.89
C ASP A 122 4.76 -3.65 4.12
N VAL A 123 4.26 -3.09 5.23
CA VAL A 123 4.98 -2.99 6.51
C VAL A 123 5.03 -4.36 7.19
N GLY A 124 3.91 -5.11 7.17
CA GLY A 124 3.83 -6.46 7.72
C GLY A 124 4.86 -7.40 7.08
N TYR A 125 5.02 -7.35 5.75
CA TYR A 125 6.02 -8.14 5.03
C TYR A 125 7.45 -7.89 5.53
N VAL A 126 7.86 -6.63 5.70
CA VAL A 126 9.22 -6.28 6.16
C VAL A 126 9.49 -6.81 7.56
N ILE A 127 8.50 -6.78 8.45
CA ILE A 127 8.62 -7.29 9.82
C ILE A 127 8.65 -8.83 9.84
N LEU A 128 7.85 -9.48 9.00
CA LEU A 128 7.77 -10.94 8.93
C LEU A 128 8.95 -11.60 8.22
N ASN A 129 9.58 -10.89 7.27
CA ASN A 129 10.72 -11.40 6.51
C ASN A 129 11.84 -12.04 7.38
N PRO A 130 12.38 -11.38 8.42
CA PRO A 130 13.36 -12.00 9.31
C PRO A 130 12.80 -13.18 10.12
N LEU A 131 11.51 -13.16 10.48
CA LEU A 131 10.86 -14.25 11.22
C LEU A 131 10.71 -15.50 10.35
N VAL A 132 10.35 -15.33 9.08
CA VAL A 132 10.27 -16.43 8.10
C VAL A 132 11.64 -17.05 7.87
N HIS A 133 12.70 -16.23 7.73
CA HIS A 133 14.06 -16.73 7.61
C HIS A 133 14.50 -17.53 8.83
N SER A 134 14.21 -17.04 10.04
CA SER A 134 14.55 -17.72 11.30
C SER A 134 13.79 -19.05 11.44
N ALA A 135 12.50 -19.07 11.10
CA ALA A 135 11.68 -20.28 11.11
C ALA A 135 12.13 -21.31 10.06
N ALA A 136 12.59 -20.87 8.88
CA ALA A 136 13.10 -21.74 7.82
C ALA A 136 14.38 -22.45 8.22
N LEU A 137 15.30 -21.72 8.86
CA LEU A 137 16.53 -22.27 9.40
C LEU A 137 16.26 -23.30 10.51
N ALA A 138 15.31 -23.03 11.40
CA ALA A 138 14.95 -23.93 12.49
C ALA A 138 14.27 -25.22 12.00
N ALA A 139 13.44 -25.13 10.95
CA ALA A 139 12.70 -26.28 10.41
C ALA A 139 13.44 -27.06 9.31
N GLY A 140 14.61 -26.60 8.86
CA GLY A 140 15.41 -27.27 7.83
C GLY A 140 14.74 -27.35 6.45
N VAL A 141 13.77 -26.46 6.16
CA VAL A 141 12.98 -26.47 4.92
C VAL A 141 13.56 -25.52 3.89
N ASN A 142 13.42 -25.86 2.61
CA ASN A 142 13.96 -25.08 1.50
C ASN A 142 13.32 -23.66 1.43
N MET A 143 14.15 -22.61 1.33
CA MET A 143 13.72 -21.21 1.41
C MET A 143 12.66 -20.84 0.36
N SER A 144 12.68 -21.48 -0.82
CA SER A 144 11.70 -21.24 -1.88
C SER A 144 10.27 -21.65 -1.50
N VAL A 145 10.09 -22.63 -0.60
CA VAL A 145 8.77 -23.08 -0.12
C VAL A 145 8.30 -22.25 1.08
N MET A 146 9.23 -21.61 1.79
CA MET A 146 8.92 -20.70 2.90
C MET A 146 8.60 -19.28 2.41
N GLY A 147 9.13 -18.88 1.25
CA GLY A 147 8.84 -17.60 0.60
C GLY A 147 7.39 -17.46 0.13
N THR A 148 6.72 -18.56 -0.23
CA THR A 148 5.26 -18.56 -0.47
C THR A 148 4.46 -18.29 0.82
N GLY A 149 5.10 -18.46 1.98
CA GLY A 149 4.63 -18.08 3.31
C GLY A 149 4.48 -16.58 3.56
N LEU A 150 5.22 -15.75 2.81
CA LEU A 150 5.26 -14.30 2.98
C LEU A 150 4.20 -13.56 2.14
N VAL A 151 3.65 -14.22 1.13
CA VAL A 151 2.63 -13.67 0.23
C VAL A 151 1.29 -14.28 0.65
N GLY A 152 0.69 -13.68 1.68
CA GLY A 152 -0.75 -13.81 1.91
C GLY A 152 -1.51 -12.97 0.89
#